data_AF-A0A843U0H4-F1
#
_entry.id   AF-A0A843U0H4-F1
#
_cell.length_a   1.000
_cell.length_b   1.000
_cell.length_c   1.000
_cell.angle_alpha   90.00
_cell.angle_beta   90.00
_cell.angle_gamma   90.00
#
_symmetry.space_group_name_H-M   'P 1'
#
loop_
_entity.id
_entity.type
_entity.pdbx_description
1 polymer ?
#
loop_
_entity_poly.entity_id
_entity_poly.type
_entity_poly.pdbx_seq_one_letter_code
_entity_poly.pdbx_strand_id
1 'polypeptide(L)'
;MQVDILRRCMKGRDLDTVNWSLRYPDPCPQQGSRDNYTIFTCKYMECLARRDTQGFPLTQDDMPSVRARFAIHLIKVYFNAQERSERI
;
A
#
# COMPACT_ATOMS: atom_id res chain seq x y z
N MET A 1 -13.88 -16.91 -18.63
CA MET A 1 -13.07 -17.92 -17.91
C MET A 1 -12.47 -17.28 -16.65
N GLN A 2 -13.32 -16.85 -15.73
CA GLN A 2 -12.96 -16.20 -14.44
C GLN A 2 -14.03 -16.51 -13.37
N VAL A 3 -14.82 -17.56 -13.62
CA VAL A 3 -16.08 -17.89 -12.93
C VAL A 3 -15.85 -18.90 -11.79
N ASP A 4 -14.74 -19.64 -11.83
CA ASP A 4 -14.54 -20.78 -10.92
C ASP A 4 -13.89 -20.43 -9.58
N ILE A 5 -13.22 -19.28 -9.46
CA ILE A 5 -12.63 -18.84 -8.18
C ILE A 5 -13.72 -18.32 -7.22
N LEU A 6 -14.74 -17.64 -7.74
CA LEU A 6 -15.83 -17.07 -6.94
C LEU A 6 -16.72 -18.14 -6.29
N ARG A 7 -16.87 -19.32 -6.92
CA ARG A 7 -17.70 -20.41 -6.39
C ARG A 7 -17.18 -21.01 -5.07
N ARG A 8 -15.87 -20.94 -4.79
CA ARG A 8 -15.29 -21.53 -3.56
C ARG A 8 -15.43 -20.67 -2.31
N CYS A 9 -15.79 -19.39 -2.44
CA CYS A 9 -16.04 -18.49 -1.31
C CYS A 9 -17.47 -18.64 -0.73
N MET A 10 -18.32 -19.49 -1.32
CA MET A 10 -19.71 -19.71 -0.92
C MET A 10 -19.86 -20.60 0.33
N LYS A 11 -19.39 -20.13 1.48
CA LYS A 11 -19.87 -20.60 2.80
C LYS A 11 -20.55 -19.46 3.54
N GLY A 12 -21.76 -19.13 3.10
CA GLY A 12 -22.86 -18.86 4.02
C GLY A 12 -23.05 -17.45 4.56
N ARG A 13 -22.66 -16.38 3.86
CA ARG A 13 -23.32 -15.06 3.92
C ARG A 13 -23.16 -14.37 2.57
N ASP A 14 -24.25 -13.97 1.95
CA ASP A 14 -24.20 -13.13 0.75
C ASP A 14 -23.51 -11.81 1.10
N LEU A 15 -22.52 -11.43 0.30
CA LEU A 15 -21.84 -10.16 0.44
C LEU A 15 -22.77 -9.05 -0.05
N ASP A 16 -23.35 -8.26 0.85
CA ASP A 16 -24.17 -7.11 0.45
C ASP A 16 -23.26 -5.99 -0.07
N THR A 17 -23.33 -5.78 -1.39
CA THR A 17 -22.55 -4.77 -2.12
C THR A 17 -23.41 -3.60 -2.60
N VAL A 18 -24.69 -3.50 -2.22
CA VAL A 18 -25.64 -2.49 -2.75
C VAL A 18 -25.14 -1.06 -2.53
N ASN A 19 -24.41 -0.83 -1.44
CA ASN A 19 -23.88 0.49 -1.06
C ASN A 19 -22.38 0.65 -1.35
N TRP A 20 -21.76 -0.28 -2.07
CA TRP A 20 -20.33 -0.16 -2.38
C TRP A 20 -20.12 0.90 -3.45
N SER A 21 -19.24 1.85 -3.16
CA SER A 21 -18.85 2.90 -4.09
C SER A 21 -17.39 2.70 -4.52
N LEU A 22 -17.13 2.76 -5.82
CA LEU A 22 -15.77 2.95 -6.31
C LEU A 22 -15.31 4.36 -5.96
N ARG A 23 -14.10 4.47 -5.38
CA ARG A 23 -13.46 5.76 -5.12
C ARG A 23 -12.16 5.85 -5.91
N TYR A 24 -12.08 6.89 -6.72
CA TYR A 24 -10.84 7.30 -7.36
C TYR A 24 -10.29 8.48 -6.55
N PRO A 25 -9.13 8.34 -5.90
CA PRO A 25 -8.49 9.45 -5.20
C PRO A 25 -8.04 10.49 -6.24
N ASP A 26 -8.57 11.70 -6.15
CA ASP A 26 -8.15 12.83 -6.98
C ASP A 26 -7.59 13.95 -6.09
N PRO A 27 -6.39 14.52 -6.38
CA PRO A 27 -5.39 14.10 -7.35
C PRO A 27 -4.40 13.08 -6.76
N CYS A 28 -4.29 11.89 -7.38
CA CYS A 28 -3.19 10.97 -7.16
C CYS A 28 -2.00 11.38 -8.05
N PRO A 29 -0.77 11.51 -7.53
CA PRO A 29 0.35 11.99 -8.32
C PRO A 29 0.70 10.99 -9.42
N GLN A 30 0.92 11.54 -10.61
CA GLN A 30 1.31 10.73 -11.74
C GLN A 30 2.73 10.21 -11.57
N GLN A 31 2.86 8.89 -11.67
CA GLN A 31 4.14 8.22 -11.68
C GLN A 31 4.86 8.49 -13.00
N GLY A 32 5.96 9.24 -12.95
CA GLY A 32 6.78 9.54 -14.14
C GLY A 32 7.77 8.44 -14.54
N SER A 33 8.11 7.52 -13.62
CA SER A 33 9.05 6.41 -13.87
C SER A 33 8.45 5.08 -13.44
N ARG A 34 8.60 4.04 -14.28
CA ARG A 34 8.13 2.67 -14.01
C ARG A 34 8.67 2.10 -12.70
N ASP A 35 9.88 2.48 -12.28
CA ASP A 35 10.57 1.86 -11.14
C ASP A 35 10.05 2.33 -9.78
N ASN A 36 9.22 3.37 -9.75
CA ASN A 36 8.73 3.95 -8.50
C ASN A 36 7.38 3.38 -8.03
N TYR A 37 6.75 2.47 -8.80
CA TYR A 37 5.39 2.00 -8.53
C TYR A 37 5.21 1.47 -7.09
N THR A 38 6.20 0.73 -6.57
CA THR A 38 6.16 0.17 -5.23
C THR A 38 6.11 1.27 -4.16
N ILE A 39 6.84 2.36 -4.37
CA ILE A 39 6.93 3.47 -3.41
C ILE A 39 5.63 4.26 -3.40
N PHE A 40 5.10 4.58 -4.60
CA PHE A 40 3.80 5.23 -4.73
C PHE A 40 2.71 4.40 -4.06
N THR A 41 2.72 3.07 -4.27
CA THR A 41 1.76 2.15 -3.66
C THR A 41 1.88 2.14 -2.13
N CYS A 42 3.08 1.97 -1.58
CA CYS A 42 3.28 1.96 -0.13
C CYS A 42 2.89 3.29 0.53
N LYS A 43 3.22 4.41 -0.11
CA LYS A 43 2.86 5.73 0.41
C LYS A 43 1.38 6.02 0.31
N TYR A 44 0.71 5.55 -0.74
CA TYR A 44 -0.74 5.62 -0.85
C TYR A 44 -1.43 4.89 0.28
N MET A 45 -1.01 3.64 0.55
CA MET A 45 -1.53 2.83 1.64
C MET A 45 -1.29 3.48 3.01
N GLU A 46 -0.13 4.11 3.21
CA GLU A 46 0.18 4.84 4.45
C GLU A 46 -0.77 6.04 4.65
N CYS A 47 -1.00 6.85 3.60
CA CYS A 47 -1.93 7.99 3.66
C CYS A 47 -3.36 7.53 3.98
N LEU A 48 -3.83 6.46 3.31
CA LEU A 48 -5.14 5.87 3.59
C LEU A 48 -5.25 5.37 5.04
N ALA A 49 -4.24 4.67 5.54
CA ALA A 49 -4.24 4.15 6.92
C ALA A 49 -4.30 5.29 7.96
N ARG A 50 -3.69 6.44 7.67
CA ARG A 50 -3.69 7.63 8.53
C ARG A 50 -4.97 8.48 8.40
N ARG A 51 -5.89 8.13 7.49
CA ARG A 51 -7.03 8.97 7.09
C ARG A 51 -6.62 10.37 6.62
N ASP A 52 -5.38 10.48 6.14
CA ASP A 52 -4.84 11.72 5.63
C ASP A 52 -5.12 11.79 4.12
N THR A 53 -6.30 12.32 3.79
CA THR A 53 -6.82 12.38 2.42
C THR A 53 -6.64 13.75 1.79
N GLN A 54 -5.94 14.68 2.45
CA GLN A 54 -5.82 16.08 1.97
C GLN A 54 -4.73 16.28 0.92
N GLY A 55 -4.09 15.21 0.47
CA GLY A 55 -3.16 15.24 -0.64
C GLY A 55 -2.13 14.14 -0.49
N PHE A 56 -1.68 13.59 -1.61
CA PHE A 56 -0.51 12.74 -1.61
C PHE A 56 0.72 13.64 -1.55
N PRO A 57 1.49 13.67 -0.45
CA PRO A 57 2.49 14.71 -0.21
C PRO A 57 3.81 14.45 -0.95
N LEU A 58 3.76 13.77 -2.09
CA LEU A 58 4.93 13.21 -2.75
C LEU A 58 4.83 13.42 -4.24
N THR A 59 5.87 14.05 -4.76
CA THR A 59 6.11 14.22 -6.18
C THR A 59 7.13 13.19 -6.66
N GLN A 60 7.27 13.07 -7.98
CA GLN A 60 8.31 12.23 -8.59
C GLN A 60 9.73 12.68 -8.16
N ASP A 61 9.92 13.97 -7.85
CA ASP A 61 11.21 14.53 -7.45
C ASP A 61 11.65 14.08 -6.05
N ASP A 62 10.70 13.70 -5.19
CA ASP A 62 10.98 13.20 -3.84
C ASP A 62 11.53 11.76 -3.84
N MET A 63 11.42 11.05 -4.96
CA MET A 63 11.64 9.61 -5.03
C MET A 63 13.04 9.14 -4.60
N PRO A 64 14.16 9.81 -4.94
CA PRO A 64 15.48 9.41 -4.46
C PRO A 64 15.58 9.41 -2.92
N SER A 65 15.10 10.46 -2.27
CA SER A 65 15.11 10.59 -0.80
C SER A 65 14.18 9.58 -0.14
N VAL A 66 13.00 9.38 -0.72
CA VAL A 66 12.00 8.43 -0.21
C VAL A 66 12.50 7.00 -0.31
N ARG A 67 13.17 6.62 -1.41
CA ARG A 67 13.82 5.30 -1.56
C ARG A 67 14.83 5.04 -0.46
N ALA A 68 15.70 6.00 -0.19
CA ALA A 68 16.69 5.89 0.87
C ALA A 68 16.03 5.68 2.25
N ARG A 69 14.97 6.45 2.56
CA ARG A 69 14.22 6.31 3.81
C ARG A 69 13.54 4.95 3.96
N PHE A 70 12.95 4.43 2.87
CA PHE A 70 12.36 3.09 2.85
C PHE A 70 13.41 2.00 3.12
N ALA A 71 14.55 2.07 2.43
CA ALA A 71 15.64 1.11 2.63
C ALA A 71 16.14 1.12 4.08
N ILE A 72 16.39 2.31 4.65
CA ILE A 72 16.79 2.45 6.06
C ILE A 72 15.75 1.85 7.00
N HIS A 73 14.45 2.07 6.74
CA HIS A 73 13.40 1.53 7.58
C HIS A 73 13.34 0.00 7.54
N LEU A 74 13.43 -0.60 6.35
CA LEU A 74 13.48 -2.06 6.19
C LEU A 74 14.68 -2.67 6.90
N ILE A 75 15.86 -2.05 6.77
CA ILE A 75 17.08 -2.48 7.46
C ILE A 75 16.89 -2.45 8.98
N LYS A 76 16.33 -1.36 9.52
CA LYS A 76 16.05 -1.24 10.97
C LYS A 76 15.07 -2.30 11.45
N VAL A 77 13.98 -2.52 10.72
CA VAL A 77 12.98 -3.54 11.08
C VAL A 77 13.60 -4.94 11.05
N TYR A 78 14.42 -5.24 10.04
CA TYR A 78 15.14 -6.51 9.94
C TYR A 78 16.02 -6.75 11.17
N PHE A 79 16.91 -5.81 11.50
CA PHE A 79 17.80 -5.97 12.65
C PHE A 79 17.04 -6.08 13.98
N ASN A 80 16.00 -5.27 14.17
CA ASN A 80 15.16 -5.37 15.37
C ASN A 80 14.44 -6.72 15.48
N ALA A 81 14.04 -7.32 14.35
CA ALA A 81 13.41 -8.63 14.32
C ALA A 81 14.42 -9.74 14.64
N GLN A 82 15.65 -9.65 14.12
CA GLN A 82 16.75 -10.57 14.45
C GLN A 82 17.07 -10.52 15.95
N GLU A 83 17.27 -9.33 16.52
CA GLU A 83 17.53 -9.18 17.96
C GLU A 83 16.41 -9.74 18.85
N ARG A 84 15.14 -9.68 18.40
CA ARG A 84 14.02 -10.29 19.11
C ARG A 84 14.01 -11.82 19.00
N SER A 85 14.40 -12.35 17.84
CA SER A 85 14.49 -13.79 17.61
C SER A 85 15.62 -14.44 18.42
N GLU A 86 16.69 -13.71 18.71
CA GLU A 86 17.84 -14.21 19.48
C GLU A 86 17.61 -14.15 21.01
N ARG A 87 16.53 -13.52 21.47
CA ARG A 87 16.17 -13.38 22.89
C ARG A 87 15.10 -14.38 23.35
N ILE A 88 14.60 -15.25 22.45
CA ILE A 88 13.61 -16.31 22.73
C ILE A 88 14.32 -17.65 22.60
#